data_AF-A0A6G3WVD0-F1
#
_entry.id   AF-A0A6G3WVD0-F1
#
_cell.length_a   1.000
_cell.length_b   1.000
_cell.length_c   1.000
_cell.angle_alpha   90.00
_cell.angle_beta   90.00
_cell.angle_gamma   90.00
#
_symmetry.space_group_name_H-M   'P 1'
#
loop_
_entity.id
_entity.type
_entity.pdbx_description
1 polymer ?
#
loop_
_entity_poly.entity_id
_entity_poly.type
_entity_poly.pdbx_seq_one_letter_code
_entity_poly.pdbx_strand_id
1 'polypeptide(L)'
;LATRHLLELGHRRLAFVSGSVNSVNRRERLRGFHAALEEAGLDPADATVWPGADTTEFGDKDAAELGRNAARELLSGPRPPTAFVAINDMCAIGICRGAKDAGRTAGRDVSVVGFDDIL
;
A
#
# COMPACT_ATOMS: atom_id res chain seq x y z
N LEU A 1 -2.04 -13.20 -1.81
CA LEU A 1 -3.51 -13.28 -1.70
C LEU A 1 -4.12 -11.88 -1.75
N ALA A 2 -3.71 -10.98 -0.85
CA ALA A 2 -4.24 -9.60 -0.76
C ALA A 2 -4.23 -8.83 -2.09
N THR A 3 -3.11 -8.82 -2.82
CA THR A 3 -3.01 -8.14 -4.13
C THR A 3 -3.93 -8.75 -5.19
N ARG A 4 -4.01 -10.09 -5.26
CA ARG A 4 -4.90 -10.78 -6.20
C ARG A 4 -6.36 -10.44 -5.94
N HIS A 5 -6.77 -10.41 -4.68
CA HIS A 5 -8.13 -10.03 -4.31
C HIS A 5 -8.49 -8.62 -4.81
N LEU A 6 -7.59 -7.64 -4.65
CA LEU A 6 -7.80 -6.29 -5.18
C LEU A 6 -7.89 -6.27 -6.71
N LEU A 7 -7.07 -7.07 -7.40
CA LEU A 7 -7.11 -7.18 -8.86
C LEU A 7 -8.43 -7.82 -9.34
N GLU A 8 -8.93 -8.83 -8.64
CA GLU A 8 -10.22 -9.49 -8.90
C GLU A 8 -11.41 -8.52 -8.71
N LEU A 9 -11.31 -7.60 -7.74
CA LEU A 9 -12.28 -6.50 -7.56
C LEU A 9 -12.19 -5.43 -8.66
N GLY A 10 -11.28 -5.57 -9.62
CA GLY A 10 -11.14 -4.67 -10.77
C GLY A 10 -10.14 -3.53 -10.60
N HIS A 11 -9.41 -3.48 -9.48
CA HIS A 11 -8.36 -2.47 -9.31
C HIS A 11 -7.23 -2.69 -10.30
N ARG A 12 -6.71 -1.60 -10.89
CA ARG A 12 -5.57 -1.63 -11.83
C ARG A 12 -4.48 -0.61 -11.48
N ARG A 13 -4.85 0.42 -10.71
CA ARG A 13 -3.90 1.38 -10.12
C ARG A 13 -3.74 1.03 -8.64
N LEU A 14 -2.70 0.27 -8.32
CA LEU A 14 -2.38 -0.17 -6.97
C LEU A 14 -1.10 0.52 -6.49
N ALA A 15 -1.04 0.79 -5.19
CA ALA A 15 0.17 1.26 -4.53
C ALA A 15 0.62 0.28 -3.43
N PHE A 16 1.88 -0.11 -3.45
CA PHE A 16 2.52 -0.88 -2.38
C PHE A 16 3.27 0.06 -1.44
N VAL A 17 2.88 0.08 -0.16
CA VAL A 17 3.43 1.00 0.84
C VAL A 17 4.24 0.19 1.85
N SER A 18 5.56 0.39 1.85
CA SER A 18 6.47 -0.52 2.55
C SER A 18 7.41 0.10 3.57
N GLY A 19 7.83 1.35 3.36
CA GLY A 19 9.05 1.78 4.01
C GLY A 19 10.27 1.19 3.28
N SER A 20 11.47 1.43 3.82
CA SER A 20 12.74 0.91 3.31
C SER A 20 12.75 -0.61 3.15
N VAL A 21 12.87 -1.12 1.92
CA VAL A 21 12.79 -2.56 1.55
C VAL A 21 14.04 -3.40 1.92
N ASN A 22 14.73 -3.06 3.00
CA ASN A 22 16.01 -3.69 3.38
C ASN A 22 15.86 -5.07 4.05
N SER A 23 14.68 -5.41 4.59
CA SER A 23 14.49 -6.71 5.24
C SER A 23 14.03 -7.79 4.25
N VAL A 24 14.36 -9.06 4.54
CA VAL A 24 13.95 -10.22 3.72
C VAL A 24 12.43 -10.27 3.55
N ASN A 25 11.68 -10.09 4.65
CA ASN A 25 10.22 -10.15 4.61
C ASN A 25 9.62 -9.07 3.68
N ARG A 26 10.17 -7.85 3.70
CA ARG A 26 9.69 -6.76 2.83
C ARG A 26 9.97 -7.05 1.35
N ARG A 27 11.12 -7.64 1.04
CA ARG A 27 11.46 -8.07 -0.33
C ARG A 27 10.54 -9.18 -0.82
N GLU A 28 10.23 -10.18 0.01
CA GLU A 28 9.29 -11.24 -0.39
C GLU A 28 7.87 -10.69 -0.61
N ARG A 29 7.40 -9.77 0.25
CA ARG A 29 6.09 -9.11 0.06
C ARG A 29 6.03 -8.31 -1.24
N LEU A 30 7.09 -7.56 -1.57
CA LEU A 30 7.19 -6.82 -2.83
C LEU A 30 7.21 -7.78 -4.04
N ARG A 31 7.94 -8.89 -3.97
CA ARG A 31 7.93 -9.92 -5.02
C ARG A 31 6.54 -10.50 -5.22
N GLY A 32 5.83 -10.82 -4.13
CA GLY A 32 4.46 -11.32 -4.20
C GLY A 32 3.48 -10.30 -4.79
N PHE A 33 3.68 -9.02 -4.51
CA PHE A 33 2.93 -7.93 -5.13
C PHE A 33 3.17 -7.87 -6.65
N HIS A 34 4.43 -7.86 -7.10
CA HIS A 34 4.77 -7.85 -8.53
C HIS A 34 4.27 -9.10 -9.27
N ALA A 35 4.48 -10.29 -8.70
CA ALA A 35 4.02 -11.53 -9.31
C ALA A 35 2.49 -11.52 -9.52
N ALA A 36 1.72 -11.00 -8.56
CA ALA A 36 0.27 -10.89 -8.71
C ALA A 36 -0.15 -9.91 -9.81
N LEU A 37 0.62 -8.84 -10.04
CA LEU A 37 0.38 -7.91 -11.15
C LEU A 37 0.64 -8.58 -12.50
N GLU A 38 1.79 -9.27 -12.62
CA GLU A 38 2.16 -10.02 -13.82
C GLU A 38 1.13 -11.11 -14.16
N GLU A 39 0.67 -11.87 -13.15
CA GLU A 39 -0.40 -12.87 -13.29
C GLU A 39 -1.71 -12.26 -13.82
N ALA A 40 -1.99 -10.98 -13.50
CA ALA A 40 -3.15 -10.25 -13.97
C ALA A 40 -2.92 -9.50 -15.31
N GLY A 41 -1.75 -9.68 -15.94
CA GLY A 41 -1.37 -9.03 -17.19
C GLY A 41 -1.05 -7.53 -17.06
N LEU A 42 -0.68 -7.08 -15.86
CA LEU A 42 -0.20 -5.73 -15.59
C LEU A 42 1.32 -5.67 -15.56
N ASP A 43 1.90 -4.57 -16.03
CA ASP A 43 3.32 -4.30 -15.90
C ASP A 43 3.62 -3.83 -14.47
N PRO A 44 4.47 -4.53 -13.68
CA PRO A 44 4.91 -4.05 -12.37
C PRO A 44 5.55 -2.64 -12.41
N ALA A 45 6.12 -2.22 -13.53
CA ALA A 45 6.68 -0.88 -13.69
C ALA A 45 5.61 0.24 -13.64
N ASP A 46 4.35 -0.08 -13.93
CA ASP A 46 3.22 0.85 -13.82
C ASP A 46 2.65 0.95 -12.40
N ALA A 47 3.07 0.05 -11.50
CA ALA A 47 2.62 0.06 -10.12
C ALA A 47 3.44 1.03 -9.26
N THR A 48 2.75 1.71 -8.33
CA THR A 48 3.41 2.63 -7.42
C THR A 48 4.00 1.87 -6.24
N VAL A 49 5.33 1.82 -6.13
CA VAL A 49 6.01 1.37 -4.91
C VAL A 49 6.43 2.60 -4.13
N TRP A 50 5.87 2.79 -2.93
CA TRP A 50 6.19 3.93 -2.07
C TRP A 50 7.06 3.48 -0.90
N PRO A 51 8.38 3.75 -0.96
CA PRO A 51 9.33 3.30 0.06
C PRO A 51 9.37 4.22 1.28
N GLY A 52 8.68 5.36 1.25
CA GLY A 52 8.75 6.37 2.31
C GLY A 52 10.16 6.90 2.60
N ALA A 53 10.33 7.51 3.78
CA ALA A 53 11.64 7.90 4.29
C ALA A 53 12.37 6.67 4.83
N ASP A 54 13.70 6.63 4.67
CA ASP A 54 14.55 5.54 5.16
C ASP A 54 14.61 5.60 6.70
N THR A 55 13.65 4.97 7.38
CA THR A 55 13.64 4.91 8.84
C THR A 55 14.36 3.64 9.32
N THR A 56 15.45 3.83 10.05
CA THR A 56 16.24 2.76 10.67
C THR A 56 15.50 2.09 11.82
N GLU A 57 14.56 2.81 12.44
CA GLU A 57 13.62 2.29 13.43
C GLU A 57 12.26 2.10 12.77
N PHE A 58 11.66 0.93 12.99
CA PHE A 58 10.39 0.54 12.37
C PHE A 58 9.48 -0.06 13.45
N GLY A 59 8.94 0.80 14.30
CA GLY A 59 7.89 0.45 15.25
C GLY A 59 6.49 0.72 14.68
N ASP A 60 5.47 0.39 15.48
CA ASP A 60 4.06 0.58 15.11
C ASP A 60 3.71 2.03 14.75
N LYS A 61 4.29 2.99 15.48
CA LYS A 61 4.09 4.42 15.23
C LYS A 61 4.67 4.84 13.87
N ASP A 62 5.87 4.36 13.56
CA ASP A 62 6.54 4.67 12.29
C ASP A 62 5.77 4.06 11.11
N ALA A 63 5.27 2.83 11.26
CA ALA A 63 4.43 2.20 10.26
C ALA A 63 3.13 2.99 10.00
N ALA A 64 2.45 3.46 11.06
CA ALA A 64 1.25 4.26 10.92
C ALA A 64 1.52 5.62 10.25
N GLU A 65 2.57 6.33 10.64
CA GLU A 65 2.92 7.61 10.01
C GLU A 65 3.37 7.43 8.57
N LEU A 66 4.12 6.36 8.26
CA LEU A 66 4.46 5.96 6.89
C LEU A 66 3.20 5.81 6.03
N GLY A 67 2.21 5.03 6.50
CA GLY A 67 0.96 4.83 5.78
C GLY A 67 0.19 6.13 5.56
N ARG A 68 0.14 6.98 6.58
CA ARG A 68 -0.56 8.28 6.51
C ARG A 68 0.08 9.21 5.49
N ASN A 69 1.41 9.29 5.47
CA ASN A 69 2.15 10.11 4.53
C ASN A 69 2.00 9.58 3.09
N ALA A 70 2.12 8.28 2.89
CA ALA A 70 1.91 7.63 1.60
C ALA A 70 0.52 7.97 1.03
N ALA A 71 -0.53 7.84 1.84
CA ALA A 71 -1.89 8.14 1.39
C ALA A 71 -2.07 9.62 1.03
N ARG A 72 -1.57 10.55 1.83
CA ARG A 72 -1.67 12.00 1.56
C ARG A 72 -0.98 12.38 0.25
N GLU A 73 0.21 11.86 0.01
CA GLU A 73 0.99 12.13 -1.20
C GLU A 73 0.33 11.49 -2.43
N LEU A 74 0.07 10.18 -2.37
CA LEU A 74 -0.39 9.42 -3.52
C LEU A 74 -1.83 9.76 -3.93
N LEU A 75 -2.71 10.09 -2.98
CA LEU A 75 -4.09 10.48 -3.28
C LEU A 75 -4.21 11.91 -3.80
N SER A 76 -3.19 12.76 -3.60
CA SER A 76 -3.15 14.13 -4.15
C SER A 76 -2.46 14.22 -5.51
N GLY A 77 -1.81 13.13 -5.95
CA GLY A 77 -1.16 13.06 -7.25
C GLY A 77 -2.14 13.03 -8.45
N PRO A 78 -1.64 13.23 -9.68
CA PRO A 78 -2.48 13.33 -10.89
C PRO A 78 -3.11 11.99 -11.30
N ARG A 79 -2.55 10.86 -10.85
CA ARG A 79 -3.04 9.50 -11.11
C ARG A 79 -3.10 8.71 -9.80
N PRO A 80 -4.06 9.01 -8.91
CA PRO A 80 -4.09 8.39 -7.60
C PRO A 80 -4.38 6.89 -7.68
N PRO A 81 -3.79 6.08 -6.78
CA PRO A 81 -4.13 4.67 -6.68
C PRO A 81 -5.58 4.51 -6.24
N THR A 82 -6.18 3.40 -6.66
CA THR A 82 -7.53 2.99 -6.24
C THR A 82 -7.50 1.95 -5.13
N ALA A 83 -6.35 1.32 -4.91
CA ALA A 83 -6.13 0.41 -3.81
C ALA A 83 -4.70 0.49 -3.29
N PHE A 84 -4.55 0.31 -1.98
CA PHE A 84 -3.28 0.25 -1.28
C PHE A 84 -3.04 -1.15 -0.72
N VAL A 85 -1.82 -1.65 -0.93
CA VAL A 85 -1.27 -2.82 -0.25
C VAL A 85 -0.28 -2.31 0.77
N ALA A 86 -0.70 -2.27 2.04
CA ALA A 86 0.18 -1.91 3.14
C ALA A 86 1.12 -3.07 3.47
N ILE A 87 2.22 -2.81 4.17
CA ILE A 87 3.17 -3.86 4.55
C ILE A 87 2.77 -4.64 5.81
N ASN A 88 1.96 -4.00 6.65
CA ASN A 88 1.36 -4.52 7.87
C ASN A 88 0.12 -3.68 8.22
N ASP A 89 -0.58 -4.06 9.28
CA ASP A 89 -1.87 -3.45 9.62
C ASP A 89 -1.73 -2.05 10.22
N MET A 90 -0.65 -1.79 10.96
CA MET A 90 -0.36 -0.44 11.45
C MET A 90 -0.17 0.54 10.30
N CYS A 91 0.50 0.12 9.23
CA CYS A 91 0.60 0.90 8.00
C CYS A 91 -0.76 1.08 7.34
N ALA A 92 -1.60 0.03 7.26
CA ALA A 92 -2.95 0.13 6.72
C ALA A 92 -3.83 1.12 7.52
N ILE A 93 -3.76 1.11 8.85
CA ILE A 93 -4.44 2.10 9.71
C ILE A 93 -3.96 3.52 9.37
N GLY A 94 -2.66 3.70 9.20
CA GLY A 94 -2.04 4.93 8.72
C GLY A 94 -2.64 5.41 7.40
N ILE A 95 -2.71 4.52 6.41
CA ILE A 95 -3.28 4.79 5.09
C ILE A 95 -4.74 5.22 5.22
N CYS A 96 -5.55 4.52 6.01
CA CYS A 96 -6.94 4.89 6.27
C CYS A 96 -7.04 6.30 6.88
N ARG A 97 -6.14 6.66 7.79
CA ARG A 97 -6.10 8.01 8.35
C ARG A 97 -5.71 9.06 7.32
N GLY A 98 -4.69 8.80 6.50
CA GLY A 98 -4.25 9.72 5.45
C GLY A 98 -5.30 9.88 4.34
N ALA A 99 -6.02 8.82 3.99
CA ALA A 99 -7.15 8.87 3.08
C ALA A 99 -8.25 9.78 3.63
N LYS A 100 -8.60 9.63 4.91
CA LYS A 100 -9.56 10.51 5.59
C LYS A 100 -9.11 11.98 5.58
N ASP A 101 -7.84 12.24 5.86
CA ASP A 101 -7.27 13.60 5.80
C ASP A 101 -7.35 14.18 4.37
N ALA A 102 -7.33 13.34 3.33
CA ALA A 102 -7.53 13.72 1.93
C ALA A 102 -9.01 13.74 1.49
N GLY A 103 -9.97 13.64 2.41
CA GLY A 103 -11.40 13.63 2.11
C GLY A 103 -11.90 12.34 1.45
N ARG A 104 -11.14 11.24 1.52
CA ARG A 104 -11.49 9.92 0.99
C ARG A 104 -11.88 8.97 2.11
N THR A 105 -12.80 8.06 1.82
CA THR A 105 -13.25 7.02 2.74
C THR A 105 -12.73 5.66 2.29
N ALA A 106 -11.95 4.99 3.15
CA ALA A 106 -11.49 3.62 2.88
C ALA A 106 -12.69 2.67 2.75
N GLY A 107 -12.61 1.71 1.83
CA GLY A 107 -13.69 0.78 1.48
C GLY A 107 -14.79 1.37 0.60
N ARG A 108 -14.82 2.70 0.39
CA ARG A 108 -15.75 3.38 -0.53
C ARG A 108 -15.03 4.03 -1.71
N ASP A 109 -14.08 4.92 -1.39
CA ASP A 109 -13.37 5.73 -2.38
C ASP A 109 -11.99 5.12 -2.72
N VAL A 110 -11.44 4.32 -1.80
CA VAL A 110 -10.15 3.63 -1.96
C VAL A 110 -10.14 2.34 -1.16
N SER A 111 -9.59 1.27 -1.73
CA SER A 111 -9.42 -0.02 -1.03
C SER A 111 -8.09 -0.05 -0.29
N VAL A 112 -8.04 -0.68 0.88
CA VAL A 112 -6.82 -0.81 1.68
C VAL A 112 -6.77 -2.24 2.20
N VAL A 113 -5.63 -2.91 2.02
CA VAL A 113 -5.37 -4.23 2.61
C VAL A 113 -4.10 -4.19 3.46
N GLY A 114 -4.19 -4.76 4.66
CA GLY A 114 -3.07 -5.05 5.54
C GLY A 114 -2.56 -6.48 5.32
N PHE A 115 -1.87 -7.03 6.33
CA PHE A 115 -1.27 -8.36 6.24
C PHE A 115 -1.30 -9.19 7.53
N ASP A 116 -1.57 -8.60 8.70
CA ASP A 116 -1.41 -9.29 10.00
C ASP A 116 -2.78 -9.60 10.67
N ASP A 117 -3.86 -9.65 9.87
CA ASP A 117 -5.25 -10.01 10.26
C ASP A 117 -5.92 -9.13 11.36
N ILE A 118 -5.48 -7.88 11.53
CA ILE A 118 -6.12 -6.91 12.43
C ILE A 118 -7.27 -6.13 11.74
N LEU A 119 -7.41 -6.22 10.42
CA LEU A 119 -8.35 -5.42 9.60
C LEU A 119 -9.24 -6.26 8.69
#